data_AF-A0AAP2DG64-F1
#
_entry.id   AF-A0AAP2DG64-F1
#
_cell.length_a   1.000
_cell.length_b   1.000
_cell.length_c   1.000
_cell.angle_alpha   90.00
_cell.angle_beta   90.00
_cell.angle_gamma   90.00
#
_symmetry.space_group_name_H-M   'P 1'
#
loop_
_entity.id
_entity.type
_entity.pdbx_description
1 polymer ?
#
loop_
_entity_poly.entity_id
_entity_poly.type
_entity_poly.pdbx_seq_one_letter_code
_entity_poly.pdbx_strand_id
1 'polypeptide(L)'
;MTDAPKTSKTIHHGRNVKRFREMLGYKQEAFADKLGGDWTVRKISYYENKEVIEAELIDELAKALNVPAEAILNFDEEKAVYNIQHNYEGAQVSNSPNYQYNSQCTFNPLDKYVQLVDDNKKLYEDNKTLYEALLKSEREKNALLERLLAERSK
;
A
#
# COMPACT_ATOMS: atom_id res chain seq x y z
N MET A 1 8.25 37.20 3.46
CA MET A 1 7.41 36.02 3.20
C MET A 1 7.10 35.42 4.55
N THR A 2 5.83 35.46 4.93
CA THR A 2 5.30 35.13 6.26
C THR A 2 5.36 33.63 6.49
N ASP A 3 6.20 33.19 7.42
CA ASP A 3 6.18 31.84 7.94
C ASP A 3 4.92 31.71 8.82
N ALA A 4 3.93 30.97 8.34
CA ALA A 4 2.70 30.74 9.09
C ALA A 4 3.03 29.87 10.32
N PRO A 5 2.53 30.18 11.53
CA PRO A 5 2.76 29.32 12.68
C PRO A 5 2.10 27.97 12.41
N LYS A 6 2.91 26.91 12.31
CA LYS A 6 2.42 25.52 12.43
C LYS A 6 1.62 25.47 13.72
N THR A 7 0.30 25.39 13.62
CA THR A 7 -0.56 25.10 14.75
C THR A 7 -0.10 23.75 15.29
N SER A 8 0.64 23.77 16.40
CA SER A 8 0.99 22.57 17.14
C SER A 8 -0.33 21.96 17.57
N LYS A 9 -0.80 20.95 16.84
CA LYS A 9 -2.03 20.23 17.15
C LYS A 9 -1.82 19.62 18.54
N THR A 10 -2.35 20.26 19.57
CA THR A 10 -2.29 19.75 20.94
C THR A 10 -3.03 18.43 20.94
N ILE A 11 -2.34 17.35 21.34
CA ILE A 11 -2.94 16.02 21.33
C ILE A 11 -3.90 15.96 22.50
N HIS A 12 -5.17 15.68 22.22
CA HIS A 12 -6.20 15.60 23.24
C HIS A 12 -6.19 14.21 23.90
N HIS A 13 -5.54 14.08 25.06
CA HIS A 13 -5.36 12.82 25.77
C HIS A 13 -6.69 12.14 26.11
N GLY A 14 -7.69 12.89 26.61
CA GLY A 14 -9.01 12.33 26.94
C GLY A 14 -9.73 11.68 25.76
N ARG A 15 -9.70 12.33 24.59
CA ARG A 15 -10.27 11.79 23.36
C ARG A 15 -9.56 10.50 22.94
N ASN A 16 -8.25 10.44 23.09
CA ASN A 16 -7.48 9.22 22.81
C ASN A 16 -7.88 8.08 23.76
N VAL A 17 -8.01 8.34 25.06
CA VAL A 17 -8.50 7.36 26.04
C VAL A 17 -9.89 6.83 25.64
N LYS A 18 -10.81 7.73 25.27
CA LYS A 18 -12.15 7.36 24.80
C LYS A 18 -12.09 6.45 23.57
N ARG A 19 -11.24 6.78 22.60
CA ARG A 19 -11.05 5.98 21.37
C ARG A 19 -10.53 4.59 21.67
N PHE A 20 -9.48 4.46 22.49
CA PHE A 20 -8.97 3.15 22.89
C PHE A 20 -10.01 2.32 23.65
N ARG A 21 -10.80 2.96 24.54
CA ARG A 21 -11.91 2.28 25.23
C ARG A 21 -12.96 1.75 24.25
N GLU A 22 -13.37 2.57 23.28
CA GLU A 22 -14.34 2.19 22.25
C GLU A 22 -13.80 1.08 21.32
N MET A 23 -12.53 1.17 20.90
CA MET A 23 -11.86 0.16 20.08
C MET A 23 -11.76 -1.20 20.77
N LEU A 24 -11.57 -1.21 22.10
CA LEU A 24 -11.54 -2.42 22.92
C LEU A 24 -12.95 -2.90 23.34
N GLY A 25 -14.02 -2.20 22.93
CA GLY A 25 -15.40 -2.61 23.17
C GLY A 25 -15.91 -2.38 24.59
N TYR A 26 -15.25 -1.56 25.40
CA TYR A 26 -15.66 -1.30 26.78
C TYR A 26 -16.70 -0.18 26.87
N LYS A 27 -17.79 -0.44 27.61
CA LYS A 27 -18.69 0.62 28.08
C LYS A 27 -18.04 1.42 29.21
N GLN A 28 -18.50 2.65 29.45
CA GLN A 28 -17.95 3.48 30.54
C GLN A 28 -18.17 2.82 31.92
N GLU A 29 -19.28 2.12 32.13
CA GLU A 29 -19.49 1.36 33.38
C GLU A 29 -18.45 0.25 33.53
N ALA A 30 -18.30 -0.60 32.52
CA ALA A 30 -17.34 -1.71 32.55
C ALA A 30 -15.89 -1.24 32.69
N PHE A 31 -15.55 -0.06 32.12
CA PHE A 31 -14.23 0.52 32.27
C PHE A 31 -13.98 1.06 33.68
N ALA A 32 -15.00 1.65 34.33
CA ALA A 32 -14.93 2.07 35.74
C ALA A 32 -14.69 0.88 36.65
N ASP A 33 -15.45 -0.19 36.45
CA ASP A 33 -15.35 -1.40 37.24
C ASP A 33 -13.96 -2.05 37.09
N LYS A 34 -13.36 -1.97 35.90
CA LYS A 34 -12.02 -2.48 35.61
C LYS A 34 -10.90 -1.69 36.30
N LEU A 35 -11.04 -0.36 36.35
CA LEU A 35 -10.10 0.51 37.06
C LEU A 35 -10.24 0.35 38.58
N GLY A 36 -11.46 0.11 39.07
CA GLY A 36 -11.74 -0.10 40.48
C GLY A 36 -11.54 1.15 41.34
N GLY A 37 -11.64 1.01 42.67
CA GLY A 37 -11.41 2.11 43.62
C GLY A 37 -12.38 3.29 43.44
N ASP A 38 -11.83 4.51 43.38
CA ASP A 38 -12.61 5.76 43.25
C ASP A 38 -13.04 6.08 41.81
N TRP A 39 -12.90 5.13 40.89
CA TRP A 39 -13.33 5.29 39.50
C TRP A 39 -14.83 5.10 39.37
N THR A 40 -15.49 6.13 38.84
CA THR A 40 -16.92 6.12 38.56
C THR A 40 -17.15 6.51 37.11
N VAL A 41 -18.33 6.15 36.57
CA VAL A 41 -18.76 6.52 35.21
C VAL A 41 -18.63 8.03 34.96
N ARG A 42 -18.96 8.86 35.97
CA ARG A 42 -18.80 10.32 35.90
C ARG A 42 -17.34 10.75 35.81
N LYS A 43 -16.47 10.12 36.60
CA LYS A 43 -15.03 10.42 36.63
C LYS A 43 -14.38 10.06 35.28
N ILE A 44 -14.74 8.94 34.68
CA ILE A 44 -14.28 8.55 33.34
C ILE A 44 -14.72 9.58 32.30
N SER A 45 -16.01 9.92 32.26
CA SER A 45 -16.52 10.93 31.32
C SER A 45 -15.82 12.28 31.47
N TYR A 46 -15.50 12.68 32.71
CA TYR A 46 -14.73 13.88 32.98
C TYR A 46 -13.32 13.82 32.36
N TYR A 47 -12.58 12.74 32.58
CA TYR A 47 -11.22 12.60 32.04
C TYR A 47 -11.22 12.39 30.51
N GLU A 48 -12.22 11.73 29.94
CA GLU A 48 -12.36 11.60 28.48
C GLU A 48 -12.55 12.96 27.77
N ASN A 49 -13.11 13.95 28.47
CA ASN A 49 -13.29 15.31 27.94
C ASN A 49 -12.12 16.26 28.32
N LYS A 50 -11.13 15.80 29.08
CA LYS A 50 -9.96 16.60 29.49
C LYS A 50 -8.90 16.56 28.39
N GLU A 51 -8.43 17.73 27.94
CA GLU A 51 -7.44 17.83 26.86
C GLU A 51 -6.08 17.26 27.29
N VAL A 52 -5.62 17.60 28.51
CA VAL A 52 -4.36 17.12 29.08
C VAL A 52 -4.64 16.40 30.39
N ILE A 53 -4.18 15.16 30.49
CA ILE A 53 -4.29 14.32 31.69
C ILE A 53 -2.89 14.16 32.31
N GLU A 54 -2.81 14.09 33.63
CA GLU A 54 -1.59 13.83 34.40
C GLU A 54 -0.95 12.49 34.00
N ALA A 55 0.38 12.44 33.88
CA ALA A 55 1.10 11.25 33.40
C ALA A 55 0.82 10.00 34.27
N GLU A 56 0.76 10.15 35.59
CA GLU A 56 0.44 9.07 36.51
C GLU A 56 -0.94 8.44 36.23
N LEU A 57 -1.92 9.27 35.88
CA LEU A 57 -3.27 8.83 35.55
C LEU A 57 -3.32 8.18 34.16
N ILE A 58 -2.54 8.68 33.20
CA ILE A 58 -2.41 8.06 31.88
C ILE A 58 -1.83 6.66 32.02
N ASP A 59 -0.81 6.46 32.85
CA ASP A 59 -0.24 5.14 33.12
C ASP A 59 -1.26 4.18 33.73
N GLU A 60 -2.07 4.66 34.67
CA GLU A 60 -3.16 3.87 35.28
C GLU A 60 -4.21 3.46 34.24
N LEU A 61 -4.68 4.41 33.42
CA LEU A 61 -5.64 4.18 32.34
C LEU A 61 -5.08 3.24 31.26
N ALA A 62 -3.82 3.41 30.89
CA ALA A 62 -3.11 2.58 29.91
C ALA A 62 -2.98 1.14 30.39
N LYS A 63 -2.61 0.93 31.66
CA LYS A 63 -2.58 -0.39 32.30
C LYS A 63 -3.95 -1.06 32.30
N ALA A 64 -5.02 -0.34 32.64
CA ALA A 64 -6.37 -0.89 32.61
C ALA A 64 -6.83 -1.27 31.20
N LEU A 65 -6.43 -0.51 30.18
CA LEU A 65 -6.70 -0.81 28.77
C LEU A 65 -5.73 -1.84 28.17
N ASN A 66 -4.68 -2.22 28.89
CA ASN A 66 -3.58 -3.08 28.42
C ASN A 66 -2.92 -2.53 27.14
N VAL A 67 -2.71 -1.22 27.09
CA VAL A 67 -1.99 -0.50 26.03
C VAL A 67 -0.80 0.25 26.62
N PRO A 68 0.26 0.53 25.86
CA PRO A 68 1.35 1.37 26.36
C PRO A 68 0.86 2.82 26.54
N ALA A 69 1.29 3.50 27.60
CA ALA A 69 0.93 4.90 27.85
C ALA A 69 1.33 5.84 26.70
N GLU A 70 2.46 5.55 26.05
CA GLU A 70 2.91 6.24 24.84
C GLU A 70 1.90 6.16 23.69
N ALA A 71 1.14 5.07 23.58
CA ALA A 71 0.10 4.97 22.55
C ALA A 71 -1.00 5.99 22.83
N ILE A 72 -1.42 6.20 24.08
CA ILE A 72 -2.44 7.20 24.41
C ILE A 72 -1.91 8.62 24.18
N LEU A 73 -0.65 8.88 24.53
CA LEU A 73 -0.01 10.19 24.38
C LEU A 73 0.24 10.58 22.91
N ASN A 74 0.59 9.62 22.07
CA ASN A 74 0.98 9.87 20.67
C ASN A 74 -0.10 9.47 19.66
N PHE A 75 -1.28 9.02 20.11
CA PHE A 75 -2.35 8.63 19.20
C PHE A 75 -2.89 9.83 18.44
N ASP A 76 -2.90 9.68 17.12
CA ASP A 76 -3.45 10.63 16.16
C ASP A 76 -4.52 9.90 15.35
N GLU A 77 -5.78 10.20 15.64
CA GLU A 77 -6.93 9.56 15.02
C GLU A 77 -6.91 9.68 13.49
N GLU A 78 -6.49 10.83 12.95
CA GLU A 78 -6.42 11.05 11.51
C GLU A 78 -5.37 10.16 10.86
N LYS A 79 -4.21 10.00 11.51
CA LYS A 79 -3.17 9.07 11.04
C LYS A 79 -3.62 7.63 11.17
N ALA A 80 -4.32 7.26 12.24
CA ALA A 80 -4.83 5.91 12.43
C ALA A 80 -5.89 5.56 11.35
N VAL A 81 -6.84 6.46 11.09
CA VAL A 81 -7.84 6.29 10.04
C VAL A 81 -7.19 6.27 8.66
N TYR A 82 -6.25 7.17 8.39
CA TYR A 82 -5.47 7.16 7.15
C TYR A 82 -4.76 5.81 6.97
N ASN A 83 -4.06 5.34 7.99
CA ASN A 83 -3.38 4.05 7.95
C ASN A 83 -4.35 2.88 7.76
N ILE A 84 -5.53 2.87 8.37
CA ILE A 84 -6.52 1.81 8.17
C ILE A 84 -7.10 1.85 6.75
N GLN A 85 -7.43 3.03 6.25
CA GLN A 85 -7.96 3.22 4.89
C GLN A 85 -6.93 2.88 3.80
N HIS A 86 -5.65 3.10 4.08
CA HIS A 86 -4.54 2.92 3.14
C HIS A 86 -3.66 1.69 3.47
N ASN A 87 -4.10 0.79 4.36
CA ASN A 87 -3.46 -0.51 4.61
C ASN A 87 -4.43 -1.67 4.37
N TYR A 88 -5.06 -1.70 3.21
CA TYR A 88 -5.60 -2.96 2.67
C TYR A 88 -4.41 -3.81 2.17
N GLU A 89 -4.53 -5.15 2.24
CA GLU A 89 -3.58 -6.06 1.60
C GLU A 89 -3.45 -5.67 0.10
N GLY A 90 -2.36 -4.98 -0.25
CA GLY A 90 -2.16 -4.35 -1.57
C GLY A 90 -1.78 -2.86 -1.57
N ALA A 91 -1.84 -2.17 -0.43
CA ALA A 91 -1.64 -0.71 -0.33
C ALA A 91 -0.25 -0.27 0.18
N GLN A 92 0.71 -1.18 0.28
CA GLN A 92 2.07 -0.88 0.76
C GLN A 92 2.95 -0.30 -0.35
N VAL A 93 2.68 0.94 -0.77
CA VAL A 93 3.70 1.80 -1.39
C VAL A 93 3.39 3.25 -1.01
N SER A 94 4.09 3.81 0.00
CA SER A 94 4.79 5.11 -0.17
C SER A 94 5.18 5.88 1.09
N ASN A 95 5.02 5.42 2.35
CA ASN A 95 5.40 6.35 3.45
C ASN A 95 5.91 5.81 4.80
N SER A 96 6.48 4.60 4.87
CA SER A 96 7.23 4.18 6.08
C SER A 96 8.74 4.39 5.89
N PRO A 97 9.43 5.18 6.73
CA PRO A 97 10.89 5.40 6.62
C PRO A 97 11.72 4.13 6.85
N ASN A 98 11.10 3.06 7.39
CA ASN A 98 11.79 1.84 7.81
C ASN A 98 11.64 0.65 6.82
N TYR A 99 10.97 0.83 5.68
CA TYR A 99 10.77 -0.24 4.68
C TYR A 99 11.72 -0.15 3.47
N GLN A 100 12.78 0.65 3.54
CA GLN A 100 13.70 0.86 2.41
C GLN A 100 14.64 -0.34 2.13
N TYR A 101 14.59 -1.44 2.89
CA TYR A 101 15.61 -2.50 2.81
C TYR A 101 15.11 -3.94 2.57
N ASN A 102 13.84 -4.19 2.27
CA ASN A 102 13.38 -5.58 2.04
C ASN A 102 12.44 -5.78 0.84
N SER A 103 12.66 -5.04 -0.25
CA SER A 103 12.04 -5.33 -1.55
C SER A 103 12.90 -4.75 -2.69
N GLN A 104 14.18 -5.13 -2.74
CA GLN A 104 14.98 -4.98 -3.95
C GLN A 104 14.58 -6.09 -4.94
N CYS A 105 13.32 -6.08 -5.38
CA CYS A 105 12.96 -6.83 -6.58
C CYS A 105 13.56 -6.05 -7.75
N THR A 106 14.67 -6.54 -8.32
CA THR A 106 15.23 -6.09 -9.63
C THR A 106 14.32 -6.49 -10.81
N PHE A 107 13.03 -6.65 -10.56
CA PHE A 107 12.02 -7.03 -11.52
C PHE A 107 11.07 -5.86 -11.69
N ASN A 108 11.29 -5.10 -12.75
CA ASN A 108 10.35 -4.07 -13.19
C ASN A 108 9.47 -4.68 -14.30
N PRO A 109 8.15 -4.86 -14.07
CA PRO A 109 7.25 -5.43 -15.06
C PRO A 109 7.20 -4.63 -16.37
N LEU A 110 7.43 -3.31 -16.32
CA LEU A 110 7.47 -2.47 -17.51
C LEU A 110 8.68 -2.78 -18.37
N ASP A 111 9.85 -3.04 -17.77
CA ASP A 111 11.06 -3.39 -18.51
C ASP A 111 10.87 -4.74 -19.22
N LYS A 112 10.16 -5.69 -18.58
CA LYS A 112 9.79 -6.97 -19.22
C LYS A 112 8.77 -6.81 -20.34
N TYR A 113 7.84 -5.88 -20.19
CA TYR A 113 6.88 -5.58 -21.26
C TYR A 113 7.56 -4.93 -22.47
N VAL A 114 8.47 -3.98 -22.23
CA VAL A 114 9.28 -3.35 -23.30
C VAL A 114 10.12 -4.41 -24.02
N GLN A 115 10.80 -5.28 -23.27
CA GLN A 115 11.55 -6.41 -23.83
C GLN A 115 10.67 -7.29 -24.72
N LEU A 116 9.48 -7.67 -24.26
CA LEU A 116 8.53 -8.47 -25.04
C LEU A 116 8.08 -7.77 -26.33
N VAL A 117 7.86 -6.46 -26.29
CA VAL A 117 7.48 -5.69 -27.49
C VAL A 117 8.60 -5.68 -28.51
N ASP A 118 9.85 -5.51 -28.08
CA ASP A 118 11.01 -5.51 -28.97
C ASP A 118 11.27 -6.90 -29.57
N ASP A 119 11.15 -7.96 -28.77
CA ASP A 119 11.25 -9.35 -29.25
C ASP A 119 10.17 -9.67 -30.30
N ASN A 120 8.92 -9.21 -30.08
CA ASN A 120 7.84 -9.38 -31.05
C ASN A 120 8.13 -8.64 -32.35
N LYS A 121 8.59 -7.38 -32.31
CA LYS A 121 8.96 -6.63 -33.52
C LYS A 121 10.02 -7.36 -34.34
N LYS A 122 11.04 -7.91 -33.67
CA LYS A 122 12.08 -8.68 -34.34
C LYS A 122 11.52 -9.94 -35.01
N LEU A 123 10.67 -10.69 -34.31
CA LEU A 123 9.99 -11.85 -34.87
C LEU A 123 9.12 -11.49 -36.10
N TYR A 124 8.47 -10.33 -36.11
CA TYR A 124 7.72 -9.87 -37.27
C TYR A 124 8.61 -9.63 -38.49
N GLU A 125 9.75 -8.97 -38.32
CA GLU A 125 10.69 -8.72 -39.43
C GLU A 125 11.35 -10.01 -39.94
N ASP A 126 11.72 -10.92 -39.03
CA ASP A 126 12.28 -12.23 -39.39
C ASP A 126 11.26 -13.06 -40.20
N ASN A 127 9.99 -13.08 -39.77
CA ASN A 127 8.92 -13.76 -40.52
C ASN A 127 8.70 -13.13 -41.89
N LYS A 128 8.66 -11.79 -41.98
CA LYS A 128 8.47 -11.09 -43.25
C LYS A 128 9.59 -11.44 -44.24
N THR A 129 10.83 -11.43 -43.78
CA THR A 129 12.01 -11.78 -44.60
C THR A 129 11.93 -13.24 -45.08
N LEU A 130 11.52 -14.16 -44.19
CA LEU A 130 11.34 -15.57 -44.54
C LEU A 130 10.23 -15.75 -45.59
N TYR A 131 9.11 -15.04 -45.46
CA TYR A 131 8.02 -15.07 -46.44
C TYR A 131 8.46 -14.54 -47.81
N GLU A 132 9.23 -13.46 -47.85
CA GLU A 132 9.78 -12.92 -49.10
C GLU A 132 10.75 -13.92 -49.78
N ALA A 133 11.60 -14.58 -49.00
CA ALA A 133 12.51 -15.61 -49.50
C ALA A 133 11.76 -16.85 -50.03
N LEU A 134 10.69 -17.28 -49.34
CA LEU A 134 9.85 -18.40 -49.77
C LEU A 134 9.16 -18.07 -51.10
N LEU A 135 8.56 -16.89 -51.22
CA LEU A 135 7.90 -16.43 -52.44
C LEU A 135 8.89 -16.35 -53.62
N LYS A 136 10.12 -15.90 -53.37
CA LYS A 136 11.19 -15.90 -54.38
C LYS A 136 11.54 -17.32 -54.83
N SER A 137 11.77 -18.24 -53.89
CA SER A 137 12.04 -19.65 -54.21
C SER A 137 10.89 -20.28 -55.00
N GLU A 138 9.64 -19.98 -54.67
CA GLU A 138 8.47 -20.50 -55.38
C GLU A 138 8.41 -19.98 -56.82
N ARG A 139 8.64 -18.68 -57.02
CA ARG A 139 8.73 -18.07 -58.36
C ARG A 139 9.85 -18.67 -59.20
N GLU A 140 11.03 -18.87 -58.63
CA GLU A 140 12.18 -19.48 -59.33
C GLU A 140 11.90 -20.93 -59.74
N LYS A 141 11.28 -21.72 -58.85
CA LYS A 141 10.87 -23.10 -59.15
C LYS A 141 9.81 -23.16 -60.25
N ASN A 142 8.80 -22.29 -60.19
CA ASN A 142 7.75 -22.24 -61.21
C ASN A 142 8.33 -21.84 -62.58
N ALA A 143 9.23 -20.85 -62.64
CA ALA A 143 9.90 -20.47 -63.88
C ALA A 143 10.77 -21.62 -64.46
N LEU A 144 11.43 -22.42 -63.63
CA LEU A 144 12.16 -23.61 -64.07
C LEU A 144 11.20 -24.68 -64.62
N LEU A 145 10.08 -24.93 -63.93
CA LEU A 145 9.07 -25.89 -64.38
C LEU A 145 8.47 -25.49 -65.73
N GLU A 146 8.14 -24.20 -65.93
CA GLU A 146 7.67 -23.67 -67.21
C GLU A 146 8.68 -23.92 -68.34
N ARG A 147 9.98 -23.70 -68.09
CA ARG A 147 11.04 -23.99 -69.08
C ARG A 147 11.13 -25.47 -69.42
N LEU A 148 11.12 -26.36 -68.42
CA LEU A 148 11.18 -27.80 -68.64
C LEU A 148 9.96 -28.32 -69.43
N LEU A 149 8.77 -27.78 -69.14
CA LEU A 149 7.55 -28.12 -69.88
C LEU A 149 7.61 -27.62 -71.34
N ALA A 150 8.18 -26.44 -71.58
CA ALA A 150 8.37 -25.89 -72.92
C ALA A 150 9.43 -26.64 -73.75
N GLU A 151 10.45 -27.21 -73.11
CA GLU A 151 11.44 -28.07 -73.76
C GLU A 151 10.87 -29.45 -74.11
N ARG A 152 9.99 -29.99 -73.28
CA ARG A 152 9.35 -31.31 -73.50
C ARG A 152 8.22 -31.29 -74.54
N SER A 153 7.65 -30.11 -74.81
CA SER A 153 6.59 -29.94 -75.81
C SER A 153 7.11 -29.62 -77.23
N LYS A 154 8.43 -29.58 -77.42
CA LYS A 154 9.12 -29.56 -78.71
C LYS A 154 9.54 -30.96 -79.12
#